data_AF-A0A8K0XB93-F1
#
_entry.id   AF-A0A8K0XB93-F1
#
_cell.length_a   1.000
_cell.length_b   1.000
_cell.length_c   1.000
_cell.angle_alpha   90.00
_cell.angle_beta   90.00
_cell.angle_gamma   90.00
#
_symmetry.space_group_name_H-M   'P 1'
#
loop_
_entity.id
_entity.type
_entity.pdbx_description
1 polymer ?
#
loop_
_entity_poly.entity_id
_entity_poly.type
_entity_poly.pdbx_seq_one_letter_code
_entity_poly.pdbx_strand_id
1 'polypeptide(L)'
;MLVNHFADSSFYDNHINQIFNQLRPTLRLADKLVYALVDFNCSIMFSPTSTPSERRLPARESTVLPCNIPPDVYQGELDYDPFAYDVGSLGMIFCEEFQQVTKMVPMLAPLFDGMILRKIDKRFTAQEALQFFEQHVVPSVSPSQACARPPRPHIPTINPELYDRWDGLDPEFVRTWDRYRLPRLTWSTRALRWICNYDIGYAVVQLLRKAIRAV
;
A
#
# COMPACT_ATOMS: atom_id res chain seq x y z
N MET A 1 26.21 -12.76 4.62
CA MET A 1 24.77 -12.48 4.74
C MET A 1 24.51 -11.16 4.04
N LEU A 2 23.81 -11.16 2.90
CA LEU A 2 23.43 -9.92 2.22
C LEU A 2 22.03 -9.54 2.71
N VAL A 3 21.95 -8.44 3.45
CA VAL A 3 20.69 -7.88 3.92
C VAL A 3 20.07 -7.13 2.74
N ASN A 4 18.83 -7.50 2.39
CA ASN A 4 18.09 -6.83 1.34
C ASN A 4 17.12 -5.81 1.94
N HIS A 5 17.21 -4.56 1.48
CA HIS A 5 16.31 -3.48 1.88
C HIS A 5 15.11 -3.42 0.94
N PHE A 6 13.93 -3.27 1.53
CA PHE A 6 12.72 -2.84 0.84
C PHE A 6 12.59 -1.33 1.11
N ALA A 7 13.15 -0.52 0.22
CA ALA A 7 13.10 0.92 0.29
C ALA A 7 12.59 1.45 -1.06
N ASP A 8 12.01 2.65 -1.03
CA ASP A 8 11.59 3.41 -2.20
C ASP A 8 12.68 3.34 -3.29
N SER A 9 12.28 2.96 -4.51
CA SER A 9 13.14 2.89 -5.68
C SER A 9 13.91 4.18 -5.89
N SER A 10 13.42 5.34 -5.42
CA SER A 10 14.13 6.62 -5.44
C SER A 10 15.49 6.63 -4.72
N PHE A 11 15.71 5.74 -3.74
CA PHE A 11 17.01 5.61 -3.06
C PHE A 11 18.07 4.88 -3.91
N TYR A 12 17.64 4.14 -4.93
CA TYR A 12 18.50 3.36 -5.84
C TYR A 12 18.47 3.87 -7.29
N ASP A 13 17.41 4.55 -7.71
CA ASP A 13 17.16 5.06 -9.07
C ASP A 13 17.61 6.52 -9.25
N ASN A 14 18.50 7.03 -8.41
CA ASN A 14 19.30 8.18 -8.78
C ASN A 14 20.13 7.81 -10.02
N HIS A 15 19.59 8.16 -11.18
CA HIS A 15 20.08 8.02 -12.56
C HIS A 15 21.53 8.48 -12.81
N ILE A 16 22.24 8.93 -11.77
CA ILE A 16 23.62 9.44 -11.82
C ILE A 16 24.65 8.38 -11.36
N ASN A 17 24.28 7.35 -10.59
CA ASN A 17 25.24 6.31 -10.17
C ASN A 17 24.67 4.90 -10.34
N GLN A 18 25.05 4.27 -11.44
CA GLN A 18 24.74 2.90 -11.89
C GLN A 18 25.24 1.77 -10.96
N ILE A 19 25.13 1.89 -9.64
CA ILE A 19 25.52 0.81 -8.70
C ILE A 19 24.29 -0.04 -8.38
N PHE A 20 23.72 -0.68 -9.41
CA PHE A 20 22.86 -1.83 -9.16
C PHE A 20 23.73 -2.91 -8.53
N ASN A 21 23.33 -3.44 -7.37
CA ASN A 21 23.99 -4.61 -6.81
C ASN A 21 23.75 -5.81 -7.75
N GLN A 22 24.71 -6.06 -8.64
CA GLN A 22 24.64 -7.08 -9.68
C GLN A 22 24.53 -8.51 -9.10
N LEU A 23 24.88 -8.71 -7.83
CA LEU A 23 24.74 -9.99 -7.15
C LEU A 23 23.29 -10.28 -6.74
N ARG A 24 22.43 -9.25 -6.65
CA ARG A 24 21.06 -9.39 -6.13
C ARG A 24 20.20 -10.37 -6.96
N PRO A 25 20.14 -10.30 -8.30
CA PRO A 25 19.39 -11.29 -9.09
C PRO A 25 19.93 -12.71 -8.88
N THR A 26 21.26 -12.89 -8.89
CA THR A 26 21.91 -14.20 -8.72
C THR A 26 21.64 -14.79 -7.35
N LEU A 27 21.73 -14.00 -6.28
CA LEU A 27 21.44 -14.44 -4.93
C LEU A 27 19.95 -14.73 -4.72
N ARG A 28 19.05 -13.97 -5.37
CA ARG A 28 17.61 -14.24 -5.36
C ARG A 28 17.29 -15.58 -6.04
N LEU A 29 17.87 -15.82 -7.21
CA LEU A 29 17.71 -17.08 -7.94
C LEU A 29 18.28 -18.29 -7.19
N ALA A 30 19.35 -18.08 -6.42
CA ALA A 30 19.95 -19.11 -5.59
C ALA A 30 19.28 -19.28 -4.21
N ASP A 31 18.20 -18.56 -3.93
CA ASP A 31 17.51 -18.52 -2.63
C ASP A 31 18.43 -18.20 -1.43
N LYS A 32 19.38 -17.27 -1.65
CA LYS A 32 20.38 -16.84 -0.67
C LYS A 32 20.16 -15.43 -0.13
N LEU A 33 19.04 -14.80 -0.49
CA LEU A 33 18.68 -13.47 0.02
C LEU A 33 17.87 -13.58 1.29
N VAL A 34 18.22 -12.74 2.27
CA VAL A 34 17.40 -12.51 3.46
C VAL A 34 16.89 -11.07 3.39
N TYR A 35 15.58 -10.90 3.54
CA TYR A 35 14.93 -9.61 3.59
C TYR A 35 14.73 -9.21 5.06
N ALA A 36 14.96 -7.94 5.37
CA ALA A 36 14.74 -7.41 6.71
C ALA A 36 14.03 -6.06 6.62
N LEU A 37 13.10 -5.83 7.56
CA LEU A 37 12.60 -4.50 7.85
C LEU A 37 13.63 -3.76 8.71
N VAL A 38 13.87 -2.50 8.42
CA VAL A 38 14.83 -1.63 9.11
C VAL A 38 14.20 -0.26 9.33
N ASP A 39 14.90 0.62 10.05
CA ASP A 39 14.48 2.00 10.35
C ASP A 39 13.21 2.10 11.22
N PHE A 40 13.35 1.63 12.47
CA PHE A 40 12.27 1.62 13.48
C PHE A 40 12.20 2.92 14.31
N ASN A 41 12.79 4.03 13.83
CA ASN A 41 12.85 5.29 14.56
C ASN A 41 11.47 5.91 14.87
N CYS A 42 10.47 5.61 14.04
CA CYS A 42 9.08 6.04 14.20
C CYS A 42 8.14 4.90 14.63
N SER A 43 8.67 3.71 14.95
CA SER A 43 7.85 2.58 15.39
C SER A 43 7.36 2.78 16.82
N ILE A 44 6.11 2.36 17.07
CA ILE A 44 5.45 2.47 18.36
C ILE A 44 5.13 1.06 18.86
N MET A 45 5.43 0.81 20.14
CA MET A 45 5.05 -0.43 20.81
C MET A 45 3.84 -0.19 21.70
N PHE A 46 2.72 -0.82 21.37
CA PHE A 46 1.53 -0.81 22.21
C PHE A 46 1.61 -1.92 23.27
N SER A 47 0.94 -1.69 24.41
CA SER A 47 0.76 -2.76 25.40
C SER A 47 0.05 -3.97 24.77
N PRO A 48 0.49 -5.21 25.02
CA PRO A 48 -0.21 -6.41 24.55
C PRO A 48 -1.68 -6.48 25.00
N THR A 49 -2.01 -5.82 26.11
CA THR A 49 -3.36 -5.80 26.70
C THR A 49 -4.24 -4.64 26.22
N SER A 50 -3.68 -3.69 25.46
CA SER A 50 -4.46 -2.56 24.95
C SER A 50 -5.51 -3.02 23.93
N THR A 51 -6.62 -2.30 23.87
CA THR A 51 -7.71 -2.54 22.90
C THR A 51 -7.43 -1.80 21.59
N PRO A 52 -8.05 -2.19 20.46
CA PRO A 52 -7.91 -1.47 19.19
C PRO A 52 -8.25 0.03 19.29
N SER A 53 -9.22 0.42 20.12
CA SER A 53 -9.58 1.82 20.37
C SER A 53 -8.50 2.61 21.11
N GLU A 54 -7.76 1.96 22.01
CA GLU A 54 -6.67 2.60 22.77
C GLU A 54 -5.38 2.72 21.95
N ARG A 55 -5.28 1.98 20.84
CA ARG A 55 -4.11 1.99 19.93
C ARG A 55 -4.24 3.02 18.81
N ARG A 56 -5.33 3.79 18.76
CA ARG A 56 -5.50 4.83 17.73
C ARG A 56 -4.56 5.99 18.01
N LEU A 57 -3.92 6.50 16.97
CA LEU A 57 -2.96 7.60 17.06
C LEU A 57 -3.51 8.85 16.37
N PRO A 58 -3.09 10.07 16.78
CA PRO A 58 -3.50 11.29 16.11
C PRO A 58 -3.12 11.27 14.62
N ALA A 59 -4.04 11.66 13.73
CA ALA A 59 -3.81 11.60 12.29
C ALA A 59 -2.55 12.37 11.82
N ARG A 60 -2.16 13.44 12.52
CA ARG A 60 -0.96 14.22 12.19
C ARG A 60 0.35 13.47 12.41
N GLU A 61 0.36 12.43 13.24
CA GLU A 61 1.56 11.61 13.48
C GLU A 61 1.86 10.67 12.31
N SER A 62 0.89 10.43 11.42
CA SER A 62 1.08 9.60 10.23
C SER A 62 1.98 10.23 9.16
N THR A 63 2.10 11.56 9.15
CA THR A 63 2.81 12.30 8.09
C THR A 63 4.23 12.74 8.49
N VAL A 64 4.77 12.18 9.58
CA VAL A 64 6.11 12.53 10.08
C VAL A 64 7.21 12.16 9.07
N LEU A 65 7.01 11.09 8.29
CA LEU A 65 7.88 10.68 7.18
C LEU A 65 7.01 10.49 5.91
N PRO A 66 7.11 11.37 4.89
CA PRO A 66 6.16 11.42 3.79
C PRO A 66 6.45 10.40 2.68
N CYS A 67 6.50 9.11 3.03
CA CYS A 67 6.67 8.03 2.05
C CYS A 67 5.49 7.06 2.12
N ASN A 68 4.88 6.75 0.96
CA ASN A 68 3.85 5.71 0.82
C ASN A 68 2.62 5.89 1.72
N ILE A 69 2.23 7.13 2.00
CA ILE A 69 1.11 7.43 2.89
C ILE A 69 -0.20 6.87 2.29
N PRO A 70 -0.89 5.95 2.97
CA PRO A 70 -2.18 5.48 2.53
C PRO A 70 -3.22 6.60 2.67
N PRO A 71 -4.32 6.55 1.91
CA PRO A 71 -5.25 7.67 1.84
C PRO A 71 -6.12 7.90 3.09
N ASP A 72 -5.81 7.20 4.17
CA ASP A 72 -6.50 7.12 5.46
C ASP A 72 -6.57 8.46 6.18
N VAL A 73 -5.60 9.34 5.90
CA VAL A 73 -5.39 10.60 6.61
C VAL A 73 -5.52 11.80 5.68
N TYR A 74 -5.97 11.62 4.44
CA TYR A 74 -6.05 12.70 3.45
C TYR A 74 -7.31 13.58 3.56
N GLN A 75 -8.22 13.28 4.49
CA GLN A 75 -9.55 13.90 4.53
C GLN A 75 -9.85 14.54 5.88
N GLY A 76 -8.82 14.93 6.64
CA GLY A 76 -8.99 15.62 7.93
C GLY A 76 -9.38 14.69 9.06
N GLU A 77 -8.97 13.42 9.01
CA GLU A 77 -9.17 12.46 10.08
C GLU A 77 -8.61 12.97 11.42
N LEU A 78 -9.24 12.58 12.53
CA LEU A 78 -8.79 12.96 13.87
C LEU A 78 -7.69 12.02 14.36
N ASP A 79 -7.92 10.75 14.12
CA ASP A 79 -7.08 9.63 14.53
C ASP A 79 -7.03 8.59 13.40
N TYR A 80 -6.06 7.70 13.45
CA TYR A 80 -5.91 6.58 12.53
C TYR A 80 -5.62 5.28 13.26
N ASP A 81 -5.85 4.15 12.58
CA ASP A 81 -5.46 2.83 13.06
C ASP A 81 -4.06 2.51 12.54
N PRO A 82 -3.03 2.42 13.42
CA PRO A 82 -1.66 2.21 12.98
C PRO A 82 -1.44 0.86 12.29
N PHE A 83 -2.16 -0.21 12.68
CA PHE A 83 -1.99 -1.51 12.05
C PHE A 83 -2.57 -1.54 10.64
N ALA A 84 -3.76 -0.96 10.46
CA ALA A 84 -4.35 -0.83 9.14
C ALA A 84 -3.54 0.13 8.25
N TYR A 85 -2.93 1.15 8.84
CA TYR A 85 -2.06 2.10 8.16
C TYR A 85 -0.78 1.44 7.64
N ASP A 86 -0.15 0.57 8.43
CA ASP A 86 1.03 -0.19 7.98
C ASP A 86 0.70 -1.09 6.78
N VAL A 87 -0.44 -1.78 6.81
CA VAL A 87 -0.89 -2.60 5.67
C VAL A 87 -1.19 -1.74 4.44
N GLY A 88 -1.85 -0.60 4.65
CA GLY A 88 -2.11 0.38 3.60
C GLY A 88 -0.83 0.90 2.95
N SER A 89 0.15 1.27 3.79
CA SER A 89 1.46 1.76 3.36
C SER A 89 2.22 0.72 2.56
N LEU A 90 2.26 -0.53 3.04
CA LEU A 90 2.88 -1.64 2.31
C LEU A 90 2.16 -1.92 0.99
N GLY A 91 0.82 -1.85 0.98
CA GLY A 91 0.01 -1.97 -0.23
C GLY A 91 0.30 -0.87 -1.25
N MET A 92 0.52 0.37 -0.80
CA MET A 92 0.93 1.48 -1.67
C MET A 92 2.28 1.19 -2.32
N ILE A 93 3.27 0.72 -1.55
CA ILE A 93 4.58 0.33 -2.12
C ILE A 93 4.43 -0.79 -3.15
N PHE A 94 3.63 -1.82 -2.85
CA PHE A 94 3.36 -2.88 -3.81
C PHE A 94 2.69 -2.38 -5.09
N CYS A 95 1.78 -1.40 -4.98
CA CYS A 95 1.18 -0.80 -6.16
C CYS A 95 2.21 -0.01 -6.97
N GLU A 96 3.02 0.83 -6.32
CA GLU A 96 4.04 1.63 -7.00
C GLU A 96 5.04 0.76 -7.77
N GLU A 97 5.45 -0.36 -7.17
CA GLU A 97 6.45 -1.26 -7.75
C GLU A 97 5.87 -2.26 -8.76
N PHE A 98 4.65 -2.77 -8.51
CA PHE A 98 4.15 -3.99 -9.16
C PHE A 98 2.74 -3.89 -9.76
N GLN A 99 2.02 -2.77 -9.71
CA GLN A 99 0.64 -2.72 -10.21
C GLN A 99 0.50 -3.05 -11.71
N GLN A 100 1.54 -2.85 -12.51
CA GLN A 100 1.61 -3.24 -13.92
C GLN A 100 1.66 -4.77 -14.14
N VAL A 101 2.10 -5.52 -13.12
CA VAL A 101 2.23 -6.99 -13.17
C VAL A 101 0.87 -7.68 -13.09
N THR A 102 -0.19 -6.97 -12.69
CA THR A 102 -1.56 -7.51 -12.59
C THR A 102 -2.07 -8.14 -13.89
N LYS A 103 -1.64 -7.64 -15.06
CA LYS A 103 -1.98 -8.27 -16.36
C LYS A 103 -1.32 -9.63 -16.56
N MET A 104 -0.17 -9.88 -15.92
CA MET A 104 0.55 -11.16 -15.95
C MET A 104 0.11 -12.08 -14.82
N VAL A 105 -0.20 -11.54 -13.64
CA VAL A 105 -0.66 -12.27 -12.46
C VAL A 105 -1.93 -11.59 -11.93
N PRO A 106 -3.11 -11.95 -12.47
CA PRO A 106 -4.38 -11.30 -12.14
C PRO A 106 -4.72 -11.27 -10.64
N MET A 107 -4.32 -12.30 -9.89
CA MET A 107 -4.55 -12.38 -8.44
C MET A 107 -3.85 -11.28 -7.63
N LEU A 108 -2.86 -10.57 -8.20
CA LEU A 108 -2.28 -9.41 -7.55
C LEU A 108 -3.26 -8.22 -7.48
N ALA A 109 -4.22 -8.11 -8.40
CA ALA A 109 -5.20 -7.02 -8.40
C ALA A 109 -6.06 -6.99 -7.12
N PRO A 110 -6.77 -8.09 -6.75
CA PRO A 110 -7.51 -8.13 -5.48
C PRO A 110 -6.61 -8.05 -4.25
N LEU A 111 -5.37 -8.59 -4.29
CA LEU A 111 -4.43 -8.45 -3.17
C LEU A 111 -4.10 -6.98 -2.92
N PHE A 112 -3.64 -6.27 -3.95
CA PHE A 112 -3.24 -4.88 -3.86
C PHE A 112 -4.41 -3.98 -3.46
N ASP A 113 -5.56 -4.11 -4.11
CA ASP A 113 -6.74 -3.32 -3.76
C ASP A 113 -7.27 -3.63 -2.36
N GLY A 114 -7.21 -4.88 -1.92
CA GLY A 114 -7.58 -5.28 -0.56
C GLY A 114 -6.69 -4.66 0.50
N MET A 115 -5.40 -4.44 0.20
CA MET A 115 -4.45 -3.78 1.11
C MET A 115 -4.61 -2.25 1.13
N ILE A 116 -4.96 -1.61 0.00
CA ILE A 116 -5.11 -0.14 -0.08
C ILE A 116 -6.57 0.33 0.01
N LEU A 117 -7.50 -0.56 0.36
CA LEU A 117 -8.92 -0.24 0.41
C LEU A 117 -9.17 0.89 1.42
N ARG A 118 -9.81 1.98 0.96
CA ARG A 118 -10.11 3.16 1.81
C ARG A 118 -11.10 2.87 2.95
N LYS A 119 -11.89 1.80 2.81
CA LYS A 119 -12.84 1.38 3.84
C LYS A 119 -12.10 0.49 4.85
N ILE A 120 -11.58 1.10 5.92
CA ILE A 120 -10.60 0.47 6.84
C ILE A 120 -11.10 -0.83 7.45
N ASP A 121 -12.37 -0.92 7.84
CA ASP A 121 -13.00 -2.13 8.37
C ASP A 121 -13.10 -3.30 7.37
N LYS A 122 -12.86 -3.03 6.08
CA LYS A 122 -12.82 -4.05 5.02
C LYS A 122 -11.43 -4.25 4.41
N ARG A 123 -10.45 -3.46 4.82
CA ARG A 123 -9.07 -3.62 4.37
C ARG A 123 -8.52 -4.91 4.96
N PHE A 124 -7.65 -5.57 4.21
CA PHE A 124 -6.89 -6.67 4.78
C PHE A 124 -6.09 -6.24 6.01
N THR A 125 -6.09 -7.09 7.02
CA THR A 125 -5.03 -7.16 8.01
C THR A 125 -3.75 -7.73 7.37
N ALA A 126 -2.61 -7.58 8.04
CA ALA A 126 -1.36 -8.18 7.57
C ALA A 126 -1.47 -9.71 7.40
N GLN A 127 -2.18 -10.37 8.33
CA GLN A 127 -2.42 -11.81 8.27
C GLN A 127 -3.31 -12.19 7.09
N GLU A 128 -4.40 -11.46 6.86
CA GLU A 128 -5.30 -11.74 5.72
C GLU A 128 -4.59 -11.51 4.38
N ALA A 129 -3.77 -10.47 4.26
CA ALA A 129 -2.98 -10.20 3.06
C ALA A 129 -1.98 -11.34 2.79
N LEU A 130 -1.26 -11.81 3.82
CA LEU A 130 -0.35 -12.94 3.70
C LEU A 130 -1.09 -14.23 3.31
N GLN A 131 -2.19 -14.52 4.02
CA GLN A 131 -3.00 -15.71 3.75
C GLN A 131 -3.55 -15.67 2.32
N PHE A 132 -4.05 -14.52 1.86
CA PHE A 132 -4.52 -14.35 0.49
C PHE A 132 -3.41 -14.59 -0.53
N PHE A 133 -2.21 -14.06 -0.26
CA PHE A 133 -1.05 -14.26 -1.12
C PHE A 133 -0.69 -15.75 -1.24
N GLU A 134 -0.58 -16.45 -0.12
CA GLU A 134 -0.23 -17.88 -0.09
C GLU A 134 -1.30 -18.77 -0.72
N GLN A 135 -2.58 -18.47 -0.48
CA GLN A 135 -3.70 -19.32 -0.90
C GLN A 135 -4.15 -19.06 -2.34
N HIS A 136 -3.94 -17.86 -2.87
CA HIS A 136 -4.46 -17.48 -4.18
C HIS A 136 -3.41 -16.94 -5.14
N VAL A 137 -2.46 -16.13 -4.69
CA VAL A 137 -1.43 -15.59 -5.59
C VAL A 137 -0.41 -16.67 -5.94
N VAL A 138 0.24 -17.29 -4.96
CA VAL A 138 1.28 -18.31 -5.19
C VAL A 138 0.81 -19.45 -6.11
N PRO A 139 -0.37 -20.06 -5.91
CA PRO A 139 -0.83 -21.15 -6.78
C PRO A 139 -1.21 -20.69 -8.20
N SER A 140 -1.49 -19.40 -8.38
CA SER A 140 -1.85 -18.84 -9.70
C SER A 140 -0.66 -18.52 -10.59
N VAL A 141 0.56 -18.53 -10.03
CA VAL A 141 1.79 -18.17 -10.75
C VAL A 141 2.47 -19.41 -11.29
N SER A 142 2.55 -19.53 -12.61
CA SER A 142 3.36 -20.56 -13.27
C SER A 142 4.87 -20.30 -13.11
N PRO A 143 5.73 -21.33 -13.20
CA PRO A 143 7.18 -21.15 -13.15
C PRO A 143 7.72 -20.18 -14.21
N SER A 144 7.11 -20.14 -15.41
CA SER A 144 7.51 -19.21 -16.47
C SER A 144 7.16 -17.76 -16.12
N GLN A 145 6.00 -17.51 -15.49
CA GLN A 145 5.64 -16.20 -14.96
C GLN A 145 6.55 -15.78 -13.81
N ALA A 146 6.90 -16.69 -12.90
CA ALA A 146 7.80 -16.41 -11.77
C ALA A 146 9.22 -16.00 -12.23
N CYS A 147 9.70 -16.59 -13.33
CA CYS A 147 10.99 -16.26 -13.93
C CYS A 147 10.93 -15.08 -14.91
N ALA A 148 9.74 -14.59 -15.25
CA ALA A 148 9.59 -13.51 -16.21
C ALA A 148 10.05 -12.18 -15.61
N ARG A 149 10.66 -11.34 -16.44
CA ARG A 149 10.94 -9.96 -16.06
C ARG A 149 9.60 -9.20 -16.00
N PRO A 150 9.27 -8.52 -14.89
CA PRO A 150 8.06 -7.72 -14.84
C PRO A 150 8.09 -6.65 -15.94
N PRO A 151 6.93 -6.26 -16.48
CA PRO A 151 6.86 -5.15 -17.42
C PRO A 151 7.47 -3.92 -16.73
N ARG A 152 8.25 -3.13 -17.49
CA ARG A 152 8.68 -1.84 -16.96
C ARG A 152 7.43 -1.00 -16.69
N PRO A 153 7.34 -0.29 -15.55
CA PRO A 153 6.25 0.65 -15.34
C PRO A 153 6.25 1.62 -16.52
N HIS A 154 5.12 1.70 -17.22
CA HIS A 154 5.03 2.48 -18.46
C HIS A 154 5.21 3.99 -18.19
N ILE A 155 4.99 4.39 -16.93
CA ILE A 155 5.13 5.73 -16.38
C ILE A 155 5.61 5.55 -14.92
N PRO A 156 6.80 6.05 -14.51
CA PRO A 156 7.07 6.22 -13.10
C PRO A 156 6.04 7.23 -12.59
N THR A 157 5.31 6.93 -11.51
CA THR A 157 4.32 7.82 -10.84
C THR A 157 2.84 7.77 -11.30
N ILE A 158 2.25 6.62 -11.68
CA ILE A 158 0.77 6.56 -11.67
C ILE A 158 0.31 6.32 -10.23
N ASN A 159 -0.41 7.30 -9.68
CA ASN A 159 -1.05 7.21 -8.37
C ASN A 159 -1.83 5.88 -8.24
N PRO A 160 -1.50 5.01 -7.26
CA PRO A 160 -2.18 3.73 -7.04
C PRO A 160 -3.71 3.82 -6.95
N GLU A 161 -4.26 4.93 -6.46
CA GLU A 161 -5.72 5.14 -6.38
C GLU A 161 -6.38 5.45 -7.73
N LEU A 162 -5.60 5.83 -8.75
CA LEU A 162 -6.09 6.19 -10.08
C LEU A 162 -5.82 5.12 -11.14
N TYR A 163 -4.83 4.26 -10.92
CA TYR A 163 -4.54 3.15 -11.82
C TYR A 163 -5.65 2.08 -11.72
N ASP A 164 -6.11 1.54 -12.86
CA ASP A 164 -7.09 0.45 -12.89
C ASP A 164 -6.36 -0.90 -13.01
N ARG A 165 -6.09 -1.54 -11.87
CA ARG A 165 -5.46 -2.87 -11.78
C ARG A 165 -6.26 -3.99 -12.45
N TRP A 166 -7.52 -3.73 -12.78
CA TRP A 166 -8.45 -4.69 -13.35
C TRP A 166 -8.63 -4.52 -14.86
N ASP A 167 -8.01 -3.49 -15.44
CA ASP A 167 -8.08 -3.21 -16.87
C ASP A 167 -7.48 -4.36 -17.70
N GLY A 168 -8.26 -4.85 -18.66
CA GLY A 168 -7.86 -5.94 -19.55
C GLY A 168 -7.82 -7.33 -18.92
N LEU A 169 -8.29 -7.50 -17.67
CA LEU A 169 -8.45 -8.83 -17.07
C LEU A 169 -9.71 -9.54 -17.60
N ASP A 170 -9.73 -10.86 -17.45
CA ASP A 170 -10.86 -11.70 -17.87
C ASP A 170 -12.17 -11.28 -17.15
N PRO A 171 -13.30 -11.09 -17.87
CA PRO A 171 -14.54 -10.64 -17.25
C PRO A 171 -15.13 -11.57 -16.18
N GLU A 172 -14.95 -12.89 -16.30
CA GLU A 172 -15.42 -13.85 -15.31
C GLU A 172 -14.54 -13.80 -14.04
N PHE A 173 -13.23 -13.64 -14.22
CA PHE A 173 -12.32 -13.34 -13.13
C PHE A 173 -12.74 -12.06 -12.37
N VAL A 174 -12.98 -10.97 -13.09
CA VAL A 174 -13.40 -9.69 -12.50
C VAL A 174 -14.68 -9.88 -11.70
N ARG A 175 -15.71 -10.54 -12.25
CA ARG A 175 -16.96 -10.83 -11.53
C ARG A 175 -16.74 -11.60 -10.23
N THR A 176 -15.86 -12.60 -10.25
CA THR A 176 -15.58 -13.45 -9.08
C THR A 176 -14.93 -12.68 -7.93
N TRP A 177 -14.03 -11.74 -8.25
CA TRP A 177 -13.18 -11.06 -7.28
C TRP A 177 -13.53 -9.59 -7.03
N ASP A 178 -14.60 -9.06 -7.67
CA ASP A 178 -14.99 -7.64 -7.65
C ASP A 178 -15.14 -7.05 -6.24
N ARG A 179 -15.47 -7.87 -5.24
CA ARG A 179 -15.60 -7.42 -3.84
C ARG A 179 -14.34 -6.77 -3.26
N TYR A 180 -13.17 -7.10 -3.81
CA TYR A 180 -11.89 -6.53 -3.40
C TYR A 180 -11.52 -5.26 -4.14
N ARG A 181 -12.22 -4.94 -5.24
CA ARG A 181 -11.87 -3.84 -6.14
C ARG A 181 -11.95 -2.51 -5.41
N LEU A 182 -10.89 -1.71 -5.55
CA LEU A 182 -10.84 -0.36 -5.00
C LEU A 182 -11.89 0.49 -5.73
N PRO A 183 -12.88 1.08 -5.02
CA PRO A 183 -13.87 1.92 -5.67
C PRO A 183 -13.23 3.13 -6.33
N ARG A 184 -13.88 3.71 -7.34
CA ARG A 184 -13.42 5.00 -7.89
C ARG A 184 -13.66 6.12 -6.87
N LEU A 185 -12.76 7.10 -6.83
CA LEU A 185 -12.95 8.30 -6.01
C LEU A 185 -14.16 9.10 -6.52
N THR A 186 -15.08 9.41 -5.62
CA THR A 186 -16.18 10.33 -5.90
C THR A 186 -15.63 11.76 -6.04
N TRP A 187 -16.38 12.62 -6.72
CA TRP A 187 -16.03 14.04 -6.84
C TRP A 187 -15.95 14.72 -5.46
N SER A 188 -16.82 14.32 -4.51
CA SER A 188 -16.85 14.88 -3.16
C SER A 188 -15.59 14.51 -2.37
N THR A 189 -15.12 13.26 -2.47
CA THR A 189 -13.85 12.84 -1.86
C THR A 189 -12.67 13.59 -2.47
N ARG A 190 -12.65 13.78 -3.79
CA ARG A 190 -11.59 14.56 -4.46
C ARG A 190 -11.58 16.02 -3.98
N ALA A 191 -12.74 16.66 -3.89
CA ALA A 191 -12.87 18.03 -3.40
C ALA A 191 -12.44 18.15 -1.93
N LEU A 192 -12.85 17.21 -1.08
CA LEU A 192 -12.46 17.19 0.33
C LEU A 192 -10.94 17.05 0.49
N ARG A 193 -10.32 16.12 -0.25
CA ARG A 193 -8.86 15.95 -0.23
C ARG A 193 -8.13 17.17 -0.74
N TRP A 194 -8.66 17.84 -1.77
CA TRP A 194 -8.10 19.09 -2.27
C TRP A 194 -8.14 20.20 -1.19
N ILE A 195 -9.23 20.31 -0.43
CA ILE A 195 -9.32 21.23 0.72
C ILE A 195 -8.29 20.84 1.80
N CYS A 196 -8.23 19.56 2.15
CA CYS A 196 -7.33 19.02 3.17
C CYS A 196 -5.86 19.06 2.77
N ASN A 197 -5.52 19.33 1.51
CA ASN A 197 -4.16 19.54 1.06
C ASN A 197 -3.57 20.87 1.56
N TYR A 198 -4.39 21.77 2.09
CA TYR A 198 -3.98 23.00 2.75
C TYR A 198 -4.11 22.84 4.26
N ASP A 199 -3.09 23.23 5.04
CA ASP A 199 -3.08 23.10 6.51
C ASP A 199 -4.32 23.69 7.18
N ILE A 200 -4.76 24.87 6.70
CA ILE A 200 -5.97 25.54 7.19
C ILE A 200 -7.22 24.71 6.86
N GLY A 201 -7.33 24.20 5.63
CA GLY A 201 -8.44 23.36 5.21
C GLY A 201 -8.51 22.07 6.02
N TYR A 202 -7.37 21.43 6.23
CA TYR A 202 -7.25 20.25 7.08
C TYR A 202 -7.71 20.53 8.52
N ALA A 203 -7.24 21.63 9.12
CA ALA A 203 -7.62 22.02 10.47
C ALA A 203 -9.11 22.32 10.61
N VAL A 204 -9.71 23.02 9.63
CA VAL A 204 -11.15 23.31 9.61
C VAL A 204 -11.96 22.02 9.54
N VAL A 205 -11.60 21.08 8.67
CA VAL A 205 -12.28 19.78 8.56
C VAL A 205 -12.17 18.98 9.87
N GLN A 206 -10.99 18.97 10.51
CA GLN A 206 -10.82 18.34 11.83
C GLN A 206 -11.73 18.97 12.88
N LEU A 207 -11.85 20.31 12.93
CA LEU A 207 -12.74 20.99 13.88
C LEU A 207 -14.21 20.61 13.66
N LEU A 208 -14.66 20.59 12.41
CA LEU A 208 -16.02 20.16 12.07
C LEU A 208 -16.28 18.71 12.49
N ARG A 209 -15.35 17.79 12.22
CA ARG A 209 -15.47 16.38 12.64
C ARG A 209 -15.48 16.23 14.16
N LYS A 210 -14.67 17.00 14.91
CA LYS A 210 -14.71 17.03 16.38
C LYS A 210 -16.06 17.47 16.91
N ALA A 211 -16.64 18.52 16.32
CA ALA A 211 -17.96 19.01 16.70
C ALA A 211 -19.05 17.96 16.46
N ILE A 212 -19.03 17.28 15.31
CA ILE A 212 -20.01 16.21 14.99
C ILE A 212 -19.89 15.02 15.95
N ARG A 213 -18.68 14.62 16.33
CA ARG A 213 -18.46 13.49 17.27
C ARG A 213 -18.89 13.81 18.71
N ALA A 214 -19.03 15.09 19.05
CA ALA A 214 -19.43 15.54 20.38
C ALA A 214 -20.96 15.67 20.55
N VAL A 215 -21.73 15.51 19.46
CA VAL A 215 -23.19 15.49 19.42
C VAL A 215 -23.68 14.05 19.39
#